data_AF-A0A5P1X2T2-F1
#
_entry.id   AF-A0A5P1X2T2-F1
#
_cell.length_a   1.000
_cell.length_b   1.000
_cell.length_c   1.000
_cell.angle_alpha   90.00
_cell.angle_beta   90.00
_cell.angle_gamma   90.00
#
_symmetry.space_group_name_H-M   'P 1'
#
loop_
_entity.id
_entity.type
_entity.pdbx_description
1 polymer ?
#
loop_
_entity_poly.entity_id
_entity_poly.type
_entity_poly.pdbx_seq_one_letter_code
_entity_poly.pdbx_strand_id
1 'polypeptide(L)'
;MKIRRSDRLVDMTRYLLEHPRALVSLKFFGERYDSAKSSISEDLGIIKRTFQERGTGILETLPGASGGARFIPYMLKEEAESFLQRVVDEVNDESRLLPGGYVYLSDLLSRPDVLRQVGRLIATQYLNQEVDAVMTVATKGIPIAQSVATFLNVPFVIVRNDSHITEGSTVSVNYVSGSSTRIEKMELSRRSLKRGANVLVVDDFMKGGGTLNGMKSLINEFEAHLVGMTVFAEGEFSGNRLVDDFTSLVKVNAVNPNNQTISAEFGNFINTVFGSGMEK
;
A
#
# COMPACT_ATOMS: atom_id res chain seq x y z
N MET A 1 31.51 -17.51 -20.55
CA MET A 1 31.61 -16.39 -21.53
C MET A 1 31.21 -15.14 -20.77
N LYS A 2 32.07 -14.11 -20.74
CA LYS A 2 31.82 -12.88 -19.95
C LYS A 2 30.54 -12.21 -20.46
N ILE A 3 29.57 -11.99 -19.58
CA ILE A 3 28.28 -11.39 -19.93
C ILE A 3 28.51 -9.92 -20.29
N ARG A 4 27.89 -9.44 -21.37
CA ARG A 4 28.05 -8.05 -21.82
C ARG A 4 27.38 -7.10 -20.81
N ARG A 5 27.87 -5.86 -20.75
CA ARG A 5 27.29 -4.84 -19.86
C ARG A 5 25.81 -4.58 -20.15
N SER A 6 25.41 -4.57 -21.42
CA SER A 6 24.01 -4.42 -21.84
C SER A 6 23.11 -5.47 -21.18
N ASP A 7 23.54 -6.73 -21.22
CA ASP A 7 22.75 -7.87 -20.77
C ASP A 7 22.68 -7.89 -19.23
N ARG A 8 23.80 -7.53 -18.58
CA ARG A 8 23.87 -7.29 -17.12
C ARG A 8 22.89 -6.22 -16.67
N LEU A 9 22.88 -5.05 -17.33
CA LEU A 9 21.98 -3.96 -16.96
C LEU A 9 20.51 -4.36 -17.07
N VAL A 10 20.13 -5.10 -18.11
CA VAL A 10 18.76 -5.60 -18.28
C VAL A 10 18.40 -6.58 -17.16
N ASP A 11 19.23 -7.59 -16.89
CA ASP A 11 18.94 -8.58 -15.85
C ASP A 11 18.97 -7.97 -14.44
N MET A 12 19.92 -7.08 -14.13
CA MET A 12 19.99 -6.37 -12.85
C MET A 12 18.76 -5.50 -12.63
N THR A 13 18.31 -4.78 -13.66
CA THR A 13 17.08 -3.97 -13.60
C THR A 13 15.88 -4.86 -13.27
N ARG A 14 15.68 -5.96 -14.02
CA ARG A 14 14.60 -6.92 -13.75
C ARG A 14 14.68 -7.45 -12.31
N TYR A 15 15.86 -7.91 -11.89
CA TYR A 15 16.07 -8.51 -10.59
C TYR A 15 15.73 -7.54 -9.45
N LEU A 16 16.18 -6.29 -9.54
CA LEU A 16 15.89 -5.27 -8.52
C LEU A 16 14.40 -4.93 -8.45
N LEU A 17 13.72 -4.83 -9.60
CA LEU A 17 12.28 -4.57 -9.66
C LEU A 17 11.44 -5.72 -9.09
N GLU A 18 11.89 -6.97 -9.26
CA GLU A 18 11.25 -8.18 -8.71
C GLU A 18 11.53 -8.39 -7.21
N HIS A 19 12.53 -7.72 -6.64
CA HIS A 19 12.94 -7.85 -5.24
C HIS A 19 13.01 -6.49 -4.54
N PRO A 20 11.89 -5.74 -4.48
CA PRO A 20 11.87 -4.45 -3.81
C PRO A 20 12.22 -4.62 -2.32
N ARG A 21 12.87 -3.60 -1.76
CA ARG A 21 13.31 -3.49 -0.36
C ARG A 21 14.21 -4.63 0.15
N ALA A 22 14.61 -5.57 -0.70
CA ALA A 22 15.58 -6.60 -0.37
C ALA A 22 17.02 -6.07 -0.56
N LEU A 23 17.89 -6.33 0.41
CA LEU A 23 19.31 -6.05 0.26
C LEU A 23 19.97 -7.15 -0.58
N VAL A 24 20.49 -6.77 -1.74
CA VAL A 24 21.21 -7.67 -2.65
C VAL A 24 22.69 -7.35 -2.62
N SER A 25 23.52 -8.31 -2.18
CA SER A 25 24.96 -8.08 -2.05
C SER A 25 25.65 -7.88 -3.40
N LEU A 26 26.73 -7.08 -3.42
CA LEU A 26 27.57 -6.97 -4.64
C LEU A 26 28.23 -8.31 -5.02
N LYS A 27 28.46 -9.18 -4.03
CA LYS A 27 28.99 -10.53 -4.25
C LYS A 27 28.02 -11.36 -5.10
N PHE A 28 26.72 -11.33 -4.78
CA PHE A 28 25.70 -12.03 -5.54
C PHE A 28 25.73 -11.66 -7.04
N PHE A 29 25.72 -10.37 -7.36
CA PHE A 29 25.80 -9.93 -8.75
C PHE A 29 27.17 -10.22 -9.40
N GLY A 30 28.26 -10.10 -8.64
CA GLY A 30 29.60 -10.43 -9.13
C GLY A 30 29.73 -11.90 -9.55
N GLU A 31 29.21 -12.82 -8.73
CA GLU A 31 29.16 -14.26 -9.03
C GLU A 31 28.19 -14.56 -10.17
N ARG A 32 26.99 -13.96 -10.15
CA ARG A 32 25.96 -14.18 -11.17
C ARG A 32 26.43 -13.82 -12.58
N TYR A 33 27.28 -12.79 -12.71
CA TYR A 33 27.72 -12.28 -14.01
C TYR A 33 29.21 -12.48 -14.31
N ASP A 34 29.93 -13.23 -13.47
CA ASP A 34 31.38 -13.43 -13.58
C ASP A 34 32.12 -12.10 -13.80
N SER A 35 31.82 -11.12 -12.92
CA SER A 35 32.23 -9.73 -13.07
C SER A 35 32.80 -9.15 -11.76
N ALA A 36 33.81 -8.30 -11.88
CA ALA A 36 34.42 -7.63 -10.73
C ALA A 36 33.41 -6.71 -10.00
N LYS A 37 33.57 -6.57 -8.68
CA LYS A 37 32.71 -5.71 -7.87
C LYS A 37 32.67 -4.25 -8.37
N SER A 38 33.78 -3.72 -8.87
CA SER A 38 33.84 -2.38 -9.48
C SER A 38 32.90 -2.24 -10.67
N SER A 39 32.88 -3.23 -11.57
CA SER A 39 31.97 -3.25 -12.72
C SER A 39 30.51 -3.36 -12.31
N ILE A 40 30.20 -4.12 -11.24
CA ILE A 40 28.85 -4.18 -10.66
C ILE A 40 28.46 -2.80 -10.09
N SER A 41 29.34 -2.15 -9.33
CA SER A 41 29.08 -0.81 -8.77
C SER A 41 28.82 0.24 -9.85
N GLU A 42 29.56 0.21 -10.96
CA GLU A 42 29.31 1.12 -12.08
C GLU A 42 27.92 0.90 -12.70
N ASP A 43 27.49 -0.35 -12.84
CA ASP A 43 26.16 -0.69 -13.37
C ASP A 43 25.05 -0.28 -12.41
N LEU A 44 25.21 -0.52 -11.11
CA LEU A 44 24.31 0.00 -10.08
C LEU A 44 24.24 1.54 -10.10
N GLY A 45 25.35 2.22 -10.38
CA GLY A 45 25.38 3.67 -10.55
C GLY A 45 24.53 4.14 -11.74
N ILE A 46 24.53 3.41 -12.86
CA ILE A 46 23.65 3.67 -14.01
C ILE A 46 22.19 3.45 -13.61
N ILE A 47 21.86 2.30 -13.02
CA ILE A 47 20.50 1.95 -12.63
C ILE A 47 19.95 2.96 -11.62
N LYS A 48 20.73 3.33 -10.60
CA LYS A 48 20.36 4.32 -9.58
C LYS A 48 19.92 5.64 -10.21
N ARG A 49 20.77 6.20 -11.07
CA ARG A 49 20.49 7.46 -11.76
C ARG A 49 19.24 7.34 -12.63
N THR A 50 19.13 6.29 -13.44
CA THR A 50 17.97 6.07 -14.31
C THR A 50 16.67 5.92 -13.50
N PHE A 51 16.69 5.16 -12.41
CA PHE A 51 15.52 4.97 -11.56
C PHE A 51 15.06 6.27 -10.91
N GLN A 52 15.98 7.08 -10.43
CA GLN A 52 15.68 8.38 -9.82
C GLN A 52 15.16 9.39 -10.86
N GLU A 53 15.82 9.53 -12.01
CA GLU A 53 15.39 10.43 -13.09
C GLU A 53 14.02 10.06 -13.68
N ARG A 54 13.67 8.77 -13.67
CA ARG A 54 12.40 8.25 -14.21
C ARG A 54 11.31 8.08 -13.16
N GLY A 55 11.56 8.45 -11.91
CA GLY A 55 10.58 8.27 -10.83
C GLY A 55 10.36 6.82 -10.40
N THR A 56 11.13 5.86 -10.91
CA THR A 56 10.90 4.41 -10.70
C THR A 56 11.10 3.98 -9.25
N GLY A 57 12.10 4.56 -8.58
CA GLY A 57 12.49 4.17 -7.24
C GLY A 57 13.86 4.71 -6.83
N ILE A 58 14.21 4.55 -5.56
CA ILE A 58 15.52 4.88 -5.02
C ILE A 58 16.35 3.60 -5.01
N LEU A 59 17.56 3.63 -5.56
CA LEU A 59 18.52 2.56 -5.37
C LEU A 59 19.53 2.98 -4.30
N GLU A 60 19.36 2.46 -3.11
CA GLU A 60 20.27 2.66 -1.99
C GLU A 60 21.46 1.71 -2.11
N THR A 61 22.65 2.19 -1.79
CA THR A 61 23.87 1.37 -1.75
C THR A 61 24.44 1.39 -0.34
N LEU A 62 24.52 0.23 0.30
CA LEU A 62 25.15 0.06 1.60
C LEU A 62 26.63 -0.31 1.42
N PRO A 63 27.58 0.45 1.99
CA PRO A 63 28.99 0.13 1.91
C PRO A 63 29.39 -1.07 2.78
N GLY A 64 30.59 -1.61 2.55
CA GLY A 64 31.19 -2.68 3.37
C GLY A 64 31.16 -4.08 2.75
N ALA A 65 31.80 -5.05 3.41
CA ALA A 65 31.95 -6.42 2.92
C ALA A 65 30.61 -7.18 2.76
N SER A 66 29.67 -6.89 3.65
CA SER A 66 28.26 -7.36 3.62
C SER A 66 27.32 -6.33 2.98
N GLY A 67 27.87 -5.28 2.38
CA GLY A 67 27.11 -4.24 1.69
C GLY A 67 26.46 -4.74 0.41
N GLY A 68 25.65 -3.87 -0.20
CA GLY A 68 24.81 -4.25 -1.33
C GLY A 68 24.01 -3.09 -1.89
N ALA A 69 23.05 -3.41 -2.74
CA ALA A 69 22.06 -2.48 -3.23
C ALA A 69 20.67 -2.91 -2.77
N ARG A 70 19.83 -1.92 -2.45
CA ARG A 70 18.42 -2.11 -2.10
C ARG A 70 17.59 -1.16 -2.95
N PHE A 71 16.67 -1.72 -3.72
CA PHE A 71 15.72 -0.93 -4.50
C PHE A 71 14.50 -0.60 -3.65
N ILE A 72 14.13 0.67 -3.55
CA ILE A 72 12.95 1.13 -2.84
C ILE A 72 12.01 1.77 -3.85
N PRO A 73 10.85 1.16 -4.17
CA PRO A 73 9.87 1.75 -5.06
C PRO A 73 9.35 3.07 -4.50
N TYR A 74 9.25 4.09 -5.34
CA TYR A 74 8.55 5.34 -5.02
C TYR A 74 7.78 5.84 -6.24
N MET A 75 6.88 6.80 -6.04
CA MET A 75 6.15 7.51 -7.09
C MET A 75 6.41 9.01 -6.96
N LEU A 76 6.68 9.68 -8.08
CA LEU A 76 6.81 11.14 -8.11
C LEU A 76 5.45 11.80 -7.86
N LYS A 77 5.47 13.02 -7.30
CA LYS A 77 4.25 13.78 -7.01
C LYS A 77 3.39 13.97 -8.26
N GLU A 78 4.00 14.36 -9.37
CA GLU A 78 3.30 14.63 -10.63
C GLU A 78 2.69 13.35 -11.22
N GLU A 79 3.38 12.21 -11.07
CA GLU A 79 2.87 10.89 -11.46
C GLU A 79 1.66 10.50 -10.60
N ALA A 80 1.75 10.74 -9.28
CA ALA A 80 0.68 10.49 -8.33
C ALA A 80 -0.56 11.36 -8.61
N GLU A 81 -0.39 12.67 -8.81
CA GLU A 81 -1.46 13.60 -9.15
C GLU A 81 -2.15 13.22 -10.47
N SER A 82 -1.36 12.88 -11.51
CA SER A 82 -1.91 12.44 -12.79
C SER A 82 -2.70 11.12 -12.67
N PHE A 83 -2.20 10.16 -11.88
CA PHE A 83 -2.91 8.92 -11.62
C PHE A 83 -4.21 9.16 -10.85
N LEU A 84 -4.16 9.92 -9.74
CA LEU A 84 -5.32 10.20 -8.91
C LEU A 84 -6.37 11.01 -9.66
N GLN A 85 -5.97 11.94 -10.54
CA GLN A 85 -6.93 12.67 -11.37
C GLN A 85 -7.74 11.72 -12.24
N ARG A 86 -7.11 10.76 -12.91
CA ARG A 86 -7.83 9.76 -13.71
C ARG A 86 -8.78 8.92 -12.84
N VAL A 87 -8.35 8.53 -11.65
CA VAL A 87 -9.22 7.77 -10.72
C VAL A 87 -10.42 8.62 -10.29
N VAL A 88 -10.20 9.89 -9.93
CA VAL A 88 -11.26 10.84 -9.58
C VAL A 88 -12.26 11.01 -10.72
N ASP A 89 -11.77 11.20 -11.95
CA ASP A 89 -12.61 11.35 -13.14
C ASP A 89 -13.47 10.09 -13.36
N GLU A 90 -12.90 8.89 -13.17
CA GLU A 90 -13.66 7.65 -13.24
C GLU A 90 -14.68 7.51 -12.12
N VAL A 91 -14.36 7.90 -10.88
CA VAL A 91 -15.28 7.82 -9.73
C VAL A 91 -16.42 8.83 -9.83
N ASN A 92 -16.24 9.95 -10.55
CA ASN A 92 -17.27 10.95 -10.81
C ASN A 92 -18.41 10.48 -11.74
N ASP A 93 -18.36 9.26 -12.26
CA ASP A 93 -19.45 8.66 -13.04
C ASP A 93 -20.71 8.42 -12.18
N GLU A 94 -21.82 9.05 -12.55
CA GLU A 94 -23.12 8.94 -11.86
C GLU A 94 -23.64 7.49 -11.77
N SER A 95 -23.27 6.63 -12.71
CA SER A 95 -23.66 5.21 -12.68
C SER A 95 -23.05 4.43 -11.51
N ARG A 96 -22.04 5.00 -10.83
CA ARG A 96 -21.43 4.41 -9.64
C ARG A 96 -22.22 4.67 -8.36
N LEU A 97 -23.20 5.57 -8.36
CA LEU A 97 -23.99 5.87 -7.17
C LEU A 97 -24.90 4.68 -6.82
N LEU A 98 -24.79 4.20 -5.57
CA LEU A 98 -25.60 3.10 -5.04
C LEU A 98 -26.55 3.60 -3.93
N PRO A 99 -27.65 2.86 -3.66
CA PRO A 99 -28.59 3.20 -2.58
C PRO A 99 -27.89 3.36 -1.23
N GLY A 100 -28.23 4.40 -0.47
CA GLY A 100 -27.62 4.68 0.84
C GLY A 100 -26.34 5.52 0.80
N GLY A 101 -26.04 6.13 -0.35
CA GLY A 101 -24.85 6.98 -0.54
C GLY A 101 -23.55 6.19 -0.64
N TYR A 102 -23.63 4.91 -1.05
CA TYR A 102 -22.44 4.11 -1.35
C TYR A 102 -22.02 4.33 -2.81
N VAL A 103 -20.76 4.01 -3.10
CA VAL A 103 -20.19 4.15 -4.44
C VAL A 103 -19.61 2.83 -4.91
N TYR A 104 -19.90 2.49 -6.16
CA TYR A 104 -19.40 1.29 -6.80
C TYR A 104 -17.95 1.49 -7.25
N LEU A 105 -17.02 0.85 -6.53
CA LEU A 105 -15.57 0.89 -6.77
C LEU A 105 -14.98 -0.46 -7.20
N SER A 106 -15.80 -1.52 -7.23
CA SER A 106 -15.30 -2.89 -7.34
C SER A 106 -14.61 -3.17 -8.68
N ASP A 107 -15.05 -2.54 -9.76
CA ASP A 107 -14.40 -2.60 -11.06
C ASP A 107 -12.99 -1.99 -11.00
N LEU A 108 -12.82 -0.79 -10.44
CA LEU A 108 -11.53 -0.14 -10.26
C LEU A 108 -10.58 -1.00 -9.43
N LEU A 109 -11.08 -1.58 -8.34
CA LEU A 109 -10.31 -2.43 -7.43
C LEU A 109 -10.07 -3.85 -7.95
N SER A 110 -10.59 -4.17 -9.13
CA SER A 110 -10.31 -5.43 -9.84
C SER A 110 -9.28 -5.27 -10.97
N ARG A 111 -8.94 -4.02 -11.34
CA ARG A 111 -8.04 -3.73 -12.46
C ARG A 111 -6.57 -3.76 -12.02
N PRO A 112 -5.72 -4.63 -12.61
CA PRO A 112 -4.30 -4.72 -12.22
C PRO A 112 -3.49 -3.45 -12.46
N ASP A 113 -3.86 -2.64 -13.46
CA ASP A 113 -3.22 -1.34 -13.72
C ASP A 113 -3.52 -0.32 -12.61
N VAL A 114 -4.76 -0.26 -12.10
CA VAL A 114 -5.12 0.58 -10.95
C VAL A 114 -4.42 0.07 -9.69
N LEU A 115 -4.57 -1.22 -9.38
CA LEU A 115 -4.03 -1.80 -8.16
C LEU A 115 -2.52 -1.62 -8.06
N ARG A 116 -1.79 -1.79 -9.16
CA ARG A 116 -0.33 -1.59 -9.17
C ARG A 116 0.06 -0.14 -8.86
N GLN A 117 -0.69 0.84 -9.38
CA GLN A 117 -0.45 2.25 -9.08
C GLN A 117 -0.83 2.59 -7.63
N VAL A 118 -1.98 2.10 -7.14
CA VAL A 118 -2.40 2.23 -5.73
C VAL A 118 -1.35 1.65 -4.79
N GLY A 119 -0.88 0.43 -5.07
CA GLY A 119 0.12 -0.24 -4.24
C GLY A 119 1.43 0.53 -4.15
N ARG A 120 1.95 1.00 -5.28
CA ARG A 120 3.17 1.81 -5.34
C ARG A 120 3.00 3.18 -4.67
N LEU A 121 1.84 3.81 -4.86
CA LEU A 121 1.52 5.09 -4.25
C LEU A 121 1.49 4.97 -2.72
N ILE A 122 0.73 4.01 -2.18
CA ILE A 122 0.68 3.77 -0.73
C ILE A 122 2.08 3.40 -0.21
N ALA A 123 2.84 2.53 -0.89
CA ALA A 123 4.20 2.20 -0.47
C ALA A 123 5.17 3.40 -0.43
N THR A 124 4.91 4.44 -1.24
CA THR A 124 5.67 5.71 -1.25
C THR A 124 5.51 6.49 0.06
N GLN A 125 4.35 6.40 0.72
CA GLN A 125 4.16 7.03 2.04
C GLN A 125 5.10 6.45 3.11
N TYR A 126 5.49 5.18 2.97
CA TYR A 126 6.25 4.42 3.97
C TYR A 126 7.70 4.17 3.53
N LEU A 127 8.32 5.11 2.80
CA LEU A 127 9.71 4.95 2.30
C LEU A 127 10.73 4.77 3.43
N ASN A 128 10.61 5.56 4.49
CA ASN A 128 11.54 5.61 5.61
C ASN A 128 10.97 4.96 6.89
N GLN A 129 9.93 4.15 6.76
CA GLN A 129 9.25 3.49 7.87
C GLN A 129 9.35 1.97 7.70
N GLU A 130 9.56 1.28 8.82
CA GLU A 130 9.52 -0.18 8.85
C GLU A 130 8.07 -0.64 8.90
N VAL A 131 7.72 -1.51 7.95
CA VAL A 131 6.45 -2.22 7.92
C VAL A 131 6.80 -3.70 7.87
N ASP A 132 6.20 -4.49 8.74
CA ASP A 132 6.39 -5.94 8.83
C ASP A 132 5.22 -6.72 8.24
N ALA A 133 4.02 -6.12 8.21
CA ALA A 133 2.84 -6.70 7.60
C ALA A 133 1.85 -5.64 7.13
N VAL A 134 1.13 -5.95 6.04
CA VAL A 134 -0.06 -5.19 5.62
C VAL A 134 -1.31 -5.90 6.10
N MET A 135 -2.21 -5.20 6.79
CA MET A 135 -3.47 -5.75 7.30
C MET A 135 -4.65 -5.15 6.54
N THR A 136 -5.63 -5.98 6.23
CA THR A 136 -6.93 -5.55 5.69
C THR A 136 -8.04 -6.45 6.19
N VAL A 137 -9.29 -6.02 6.04
CA VAL A 137 -10.46 -6.87 6.28
C VAL A 137 -10.98 -7.44 4.96
N ALA A 138 -11.49 -8.67 5.01
CA ALA A 138 -12.15 -9.26 3.86
C ALA A 138 -13.40 -8.43 3.46
N THR A 139 -13.70 -8.23 2.17
CA THR A 139 -13.07 -8.84 0.98
C THR A 139 -12.42 -7.83 0.04
N LYS A 140 -12.97 -6.61 -0.06
CA LYS A 140 -12.62 -5.64 -1.10
C LYS A 140 -11.25 -4.98 -0.90
N GLY A 141 -10.76 -4.91 0.33
CA GLY A 141 -9.41 -4.42 0.63
C GLY A 141 -8.28 -5.41 0.27
N ILE A 142 -8.59 -6.69 0.04
CA ILE A 142 -7.58 -7.75 -0.22
C ILE A 142 -6.69 -7.43 -1.43
N PRO A 143 -7.21 -7.05 -2.61
CA PRO A 143 -6.36 -6.73 -3.76
C PRO A 143 -5.45 -5.52 -3.51
N ILE A 144 -5.91 -4.53 -2.74
CA ILE A 144 -5.10 -3.37 -2.33
C ILE A 144 -3.97 -3.86 -1.43
N ALA A 145 -4.28 -4.63 -0.38
CA ALA A 145 -3.29 -5.17 0.54
C ALA A 145 -2.21 -6.00 -0.16
N GLN A 146 -2.60 -6.88 -1.09
CA GLN A 146 -1.67 -7.66 -1.89
C GLN A 146 -0.74 -6.77 -2.73
N SER A 147 -1.28 -5.74 -3.37
CA SER A 147 -0.47 -4.82 -4.19
C SER A 147 0.51 -4.02 -3.33
N VAL A 148 0.06 -3.44 -2.22
CA VAL A 148 0.91 -2.69 -1.28
C VAL A 148 2.01 -3.58 -0.70
N ALA A 149 1.64 -4.77 -0.23
CA ALA A 149 2.58 -5.75 0.32
C ALA A 149 3.65 -6.19 -0.69
N THR A 150 3.31 -6.25 -1.99
CA THR A 150 4.26 -6.54 -3.06
C THR A 150 5.35 -5.46 -3.17
N PHE A 151 4.98 -4.18 -3.12
CA PHE A 151 5.94 -3.07 -3.18
C PHE A 151 6.72 -2.86 -1.88
N LEU A 152 6.10 -3.17 -0.74
CA LEU A 152 6.76 -3.16 0.57
C LEU A 152 7.62 -4.41 0.82
N ASN A 153 7.44 -5.47 0.03
CA ASN A 153 8.06 -6.79 0.19
C ASN A 153 7.86 -7.41 1.58
N VAL A 154 6.60 -7.42 2.03
CA VAL A 154 6.17 -7.93 3.34
C VAL A 154 4.96 -8.84 3.15
N PRO A 155 4.64 -9.74 4.10
CA PRO A 155 3.37 -10.46 4.08
C PRO A 155 2.18 -9.51 4.22
N PHE A 156 1.01 -9.93 3.74
CA PHE A 156 -0.26 -9.33 4.15
C PHE A 156 -1.13 -10.33 4.88
N VAL A 157 -1.96 -9.82 5.79
CA VAL A 157 -2.88 -10.60 6.63
C VAL A 157 -4.30 -10.15 6.39
N ILE A 158 -5.22 -11.11 6.40
CA ILE A 158 -6.63 -10.89 6.12
C ILE A 158 -7.41 -11.12 7.40
N VAL A 159 -8.02 -10.07 7.92
CA VAL A 159 -8.97 -10.13 9.02
C VAL A 159 -10.33 -10.59 8.47
N ARG A 160 -11.00 -11.49 9.19
CA ARG A 160 -12.29 -12.08 8.77
C ARG A 160 -13.40 -11.70 9.75
N ASN A 161 -14.63 -11.71 9.27
CA ASN A 161 -15.81 -11.45 10.10
C ASN A 161 -16.47 -12.74 10.61
N ASP A 162 -15.98 -13.89 10.16
CA ASP A 162 -16.48 -15.22 10.47
C ASP A 162 -15.33 -16.16 10.89
N SER A 163 -15.67 -17.11 11.76
CA SER A 163 -14.70 -18.07 12.25
C SER A 163 -14.55 -19.29 11.36
N HIS A 164 -13.30 -19.68 11.09
CA HIS A 164 -12.98 -20.91 10.37
C HIS A 164 -12.13 -21.82 11.24
N ILE A 165 -12.58 -23.07 11.41
CA ILE A 165 -11.91 -24.10 12.23
C ILE A 165 -10.45 -24.32 11.78
N THR A 166 -10.16 -24.09 10.50
CA THR A 166 -8.83 -24.24 9.89
C THR A 166 -7.80 -23.22 10.39
N GLU A 167 -8.22 -22.13 11.04
CA GLU A 167 -7.33 -21.04 11.50
C GLU A 167 -6.73 -21.30 12.89
N GLY A 168 -7.23 -22.30 13.62
CA GLY A 168 -6.79 -22.62 14.98
C GLY A 168 -7.19 -21.55 16.01
N SER A 169 -6.27 -21.19 16.91
CA SER A 169 -6.54 -20.18 17.95
C SER A 169 -6.57 -18.79 17.35
N THR A 170 -7.66 -18.07 17.57
CA THR A 170 -7.89 -16.73 17.05
C THR A 170 -7.94 -15.69 18.18
N VAL A 171 -7.66 -14.44 17.79
CA VAL A 171 -7.98 -13.24 18.55
C VAL A 171 -9.20 -12.61 17.89
N SER A 172 -10.12 -12.07 18.69
CA SER A 172 -11.33 -11.45 18.18
C SER A 172 -11.60 -10.13 18.87
N VAL A 173 -12.09 -9.16 18.10
CA VAL A 173 -12.57 -7.88 18.62
C VAL A 173 -13.95 -7.57 18.03
N ASN A 174 -14.78 -6.88 18.80
CA ASN A 174 -16.07 -6.40 18.34
C ASN A 174 -15.94 -4.94 17.92
N TYR A 175 -16.62 -4.56 16.84
CA TYR A 175 -16.61 -3.20 16.32
C TYR A 175 -17.99 -2.83 15.77
N VAL A 176 -18.25 -1.52 15.62
CA VAL A 176 -19.47 -1.02 14.96
C VAL A 176 -19.11 -0.68 13.52
N SER A 177 -19.75 -1.32 12.56
CA SER A 177 -19.49 -1.05 11.14
C SER A 177 -20.05 0.31 10.73
N GLY A 178 -19.35 1.05 9.87
CA GLY A 178 -19.88 2.30 9.32
C GLY A 178 -21.09 2.08 8.39
N SER A 179 -21.25 0.85 7.91
CA SER A 179 -22.26 0.46 6.93
C SER A 179 -23.51 -0.15 7.56
N SER A 180 -23.41 -0.54 8.82
CA SER A 180 -24.43 -1.27 9.58
C SER A 180 -24.42 -0.77 11.03
N THR A 181 -25.59 -0.44 11.59
CA THR A 181 -25.71 -0.06 13.01
C THR A 181 -25.50 -1.24 13.98
N ARG A 182 -25.11 -2.41 13.46
CA ARG A 182 -24.89 -3.63 14.26
C ARG A 182 -23.44 -3.73 14.70
N ILE A 183 -23.26 -4.37 15.85
CA ILE A 183 -21.95 -4.83 16.31
C ILE A 183 -21.56 -6.02 15.44
N GLU A 184 -20.42 -5.90 14.78
CA GLU A 184 -19.77 -6.96 14.02
C GLU A 184 -18.56 -7.47 14.79
N LYS A 185 -18.18 -8.72 14.52
CA LYS A 185 -16.99 -9.35 15.07
C LYS A 185 -15.95 -9.41 13.97
N MET A 186 -14.70 -9.13 14.30
CA MET A 186 -13.57 -9.43 13.43
C MET A 186 -12.57 -10.32 14.16
N GLU A 187 -11.89 -11.19 13.41
CA GLU A 187 -10.95 -12.14 13.96
C GLU A 187 -9.73 -12.40 13.06
N LEU A 188 -8.63 -12.76 13.71
CA LEU A 188 -7.38 -13.12 13.07
C LEU A 188 -6.70 -14.25 13.87
N SER A 189 -6.11 -15.22 13.16
CA SER A 189 -5.34 -16.29 13.81
C SER A 189 -4.13 -15.71 14.55
N ARG A 190 -3.86 -16.23 15.76
CA ARG A 190 -2.66 -15.87 16.55
C ARG A 190 -1.35 -16.13 15.81
N ARG A 191 -1.40 -16.94 14.75
CA ARG A 191 -0.26 -17.34 13.92
C ARG A 191 0.01 -16.37 12.77
N SER A 192 -0.98 -15.55 12.41
CA SER A 192 -0.94 -14.71 11.21
C SER A 192 -0.14 -13.43 11.41
N LEU A 193 -0.04 -12.93 12.65
CA LEU A 193 0.69 -11.71 12.97
C LEU A 193 1.65 -11.95 14.13
N LYS A 194 2.90 -11.52 13.97
CA LYS A 194 3.92 -11.63 15.02
C LYS A 194 3.72 -10.54 16.07
N ARG A 195 4.02 -10.87 17.33
CA ARG A 195 4.08 -9.89 18.42
C ARG A 195 5.12 -8.80 18.10
N GLY A 196 4.78 -7.54 18.37
CA GLY A 196 5.66 -6.39 18.11
C GLY A 196 5.80 -6.00 16.64
N ALA A 197 5.06 -6.62 15.72
CA ALA A 197 5.13 -6.28 14.29
C ALA A 197 4.63 -4.85 14.02
N ASN A 198 5.27 -4.16 13.09
CA ASN A 198 4.82 -2.89 12.54
C ASN A 198 3.79 -3.14 11.42
N VAL A 199 2.54 -2.73 11.63
CA VAL A 199 1.42 -3.05 10.76
C VAL A 199 0.91 -1.81 10.04
N LEU A 200 0.83 -1.91 8.71
CA LEU A 200 0.11 -0.96 7.86
C LEU A 200 -1.30 -1.48 7.60
N VAL A 201 -2.32 -0.70 7.95
CA VAL A 201 -3.71 -1.04 7.61
C VAL A 201 -4.10 -0.43 6.28
N VAL A 202 -4.73 -1.22 5.42
CA VAL A 202 -5.36 -0.71 4.19
C VAL A 202 -6.80 -1.19 4.03
N ASP A 203 -7.65 -0.35 3.46
CA ASP A 203 -9.05 -0.68 3.20
C ASP A 203 -9.59 -0.03 1.92
N ASP A 204 -10.72 -0.50 1.41
CA ASP A 204 -11.31 0.06 0.20
C ASP A 204 -12.07 1.36 0.46
N PHE A 205 -12.88 1.41 1.53
CA PHE A 205 -13.77 2.54 1.78
C PHE A 205 -13.91 2.89 3.25
N MET A 206 -13.73 4.17 3.60
CA MET A 206 -13.92 4.68 4.96
C MET A 206 -15.10 5.65 5.07
N LYS A 207 -16.03 5.35 5.99
CA LYS A 207 -17.16 6.25 6.32
C LYS A 207 -17.05 6.79 7.76
N GLY A 208 -17.42 5.98 8.75
CA GLY A 208 -17.34 6.33 10.18
C GLY A 208 -16.06 5.88 10.89
N GLY A 209 -15.17 5.15 10.20
CA GLY A 209 -13.90 4.66 10.76
C GLY A 209 -13.99 3.43 11.68
N GLY A 210 -15.17 2.84 11.86
CA GLY A 210 -15.36 1.71 12.78
C GLY A 210 -14.56 0.46 12.44
N THR A 211 -14.49 0.09 11.16
CA THR A 211 -13.67 -1.03 10.67
C THR A 211 -12.18 -0.79 10.93
N LEU A 212 -11.68 0.41 10.61
CA LEU A 212 -10.30 0.81 10.88
C LEU A 212 -9.98 0.77 12.38
N ASN A 213 -10.87 1.28 13.22
CA ASN A 213 -10.71 1.25 14.68
C ASN A 213 -10.74 -0.19 15.23
N GLY A 214 -11.57 -1.06 14.65
CA GLY A 214 -11.56 -2.49 14.96
C GLY A 214 -10.22 -3.13 14.64
N MET A 215 -9.67 -2.90 13.44
CA MET A 215 -8.34 -3.41 13.06
C MET A 215 -7.23 -2.85 13.96
N LYS A 216 -7.30 -1.58 14.35
CA LYS A 216 -6.39 -0.97 15.36
C LYS A 216 -6.47 -1.71 16.70
N SER A 217 -7.68 -2.00 17.17
CA SER A 217 -7.90 -2.74 18.41
C SER A 217 -7.32 -4.16 18.32
N LEU A 218 -7.52 -4.82 17.17
CA LEU A 218 -6.96 -6.14 16.91
C LEU A 218 -5.43 -6.11 16.91
N ILE A 219 -4.79 -5.11 16.27
CA ILE A 219 -3.33 -4.92 16.30
C ILE A 219 -2.82 -4.82 17.75
N ASN A 220 -3.51 -4.07 18.61
CA ASN A 220 -3.15 -3.95 20.02
C ASN A 220 -3.21 -5.28 20.78
N GLU A 221 -4.18 -6.15 20.49
CA GLU A 221 -4.28 -7.49 21.10
C GLU A 221 -3.11 -8.42 20.73
N PHE A 222 -2.42 -8.15 19.61
CA PHE A 222 -1.18 -8.83 19.24
C PHE A 222 0.07 -8.15 19.83
N GLU A 223 -0.10 -7.08 20.61
CA GLU A 223 0.98 -6.19 21.06
C GLU A 223 1.85 -5.72 19.87
N ALA A 224 1.20 -5.47 18.75
CA ALA A 224 1.81 -4.95 17.53
C ALA A 224 1.62 -3.43 17.45
N HIS A 225 2.29 -2.79 16.50
CA HIS A 225 2.30 -1.34 16.33
C HIS A 225 1.61 -0.94 15.05
N LEU A 226 0.66 0.00 15.13
CA LEU A 226 0.08 0.60 13.94
C LEU A 226 1.05 1.64 13.36
N VAL A 227 1.51 1.43 12.13
CA VAL A 227 2.39 2.38 11.40
C VAL A 227 1.57 3.47 10.72
N GLY A 228 0.41 3.09 10.20
CA GLY A 228 -0.47 4.00 9.48
C GLY A 228 -1.69 3.28 8.92
N MET A 229 -2.63 4.07 8.42
CA MET A 229 -3.85 3.59 7.79
C MET A 229 -4.05 4.31 6.47
N THR A 230 -4.34 3.57 5.41
CA THR A 230 -4.62 4.16 4.10
C THR A 230 -5.83 3.52 3.45
N VAL A 231 -6.78 4.34 3.02
CA VAL A 231 -7.99 3.87 2.33
C VAL A 231 -8.02 4.35 0.89
N PHE A 232 -8.57 3.52 -0.01
CA PHE A 232 -8.72 3.92 -1.40
C PHE A 232 -9.69 5.11 -1.53
N ALA A 233 -10.86 5.02 -0.90
CA ALA A 233 -11.82 6.11 -0.88
C ALA A 233 -12.33 6.41 0.53
N GLU A 234 -12.66 7.68 0.78
CA GLU A 234 -13.40 8.09 1.97
C GLU A 234 -14.72 8.76 1.58
N GLY A 235 -15.73 8.62 2.43
CA GLY A 235 -17.03 9.27 2.29
C GLY A 235 -17.27 10.37 3.32
N GLU A 236 -18.27 11.22 3.06
CA GLU A 236 -18.79 12.13 4.08
C GLU A 236 -19.39 11.37 5.26
N PHE A 237 -19.20 11.95 6.45
CA PHE A 237 -19.77 11.43 7.68
C PHE A 237 -20.22 12.59 8.57
N SER A 238 -21.48 12.58 8.97
CA SER A 238 -22.12 13.66 9.73
C SER A 238 -21.88 13.60 11.24
N GLY A 239 -20.84 12.88 11.69
CA GLY A 239 -20.47 12.73 13.09
C GLY A 239 -18.96 12.72 13.29
N ASN A 240 -18.52 12.48 14.52
CA ASN A 240 -17.09 12.34 14.82
C ASN A 240 -16.60 11.00 14.27
N ARG A 241 -15.56 11.05 13.46
CA ARG A 241 -14.88 9.83 12.99
C ARG A 241 -14.22 9.14 14.19
N LEU A 242 -14.16 7.81 14.14
CA LEU A 242 -13.47 7.01 15.15
C LEU A 242 -11.95 6.97 14.94
N VAL A 243 -11.49 7.43 13.76
CA VAL A 243 -10.08 7.47 13.37
C VAL A 243 -9.86 8.77 12.59
N ASP A 244 -8.89 9.57 13.06
CA ASP A 244 -8.52 10.84 12.43
C ASP A 244 -7.18 10.77 11.67
N ASP A 245 -6.30 9.86 12.08
CA ASP A 245 -4.96 9.69 11.50
C ASP A 245 -4.98 8.56 10.45
N PHE A 246 -5.35 8.93 9.22
CA PHE A 246 -5.36 8.05 8.05
C PHE A 246 -5.13 8.86 6.77
N THR A 247 -4.67 8.18 5.72
CA THR A 247 -4.60 8.75 4.37
C THR A 247 -5.70 8.21 3.45
N SER A 248 -6.25 9.05 2.57
CA SER A 248 -7.24 8.69 1.55
C SER A 248 -6.75 9.10 0.17
N LEU A 249 -6.95 8.23 -0.83
CA LEU A 249 -6.59 8.55 -2.21
C LEU A 249 -7.67 9.42 -2.87
N VAL A 250 -8.94 9.06 -2.66
CA VAL A 250 -10.11 9.76 -3.19
C VAL A 250 -11.06 10.12 -2.07
N LYS A 251 -11.62 11.32 -2.11
CA LYS A 251 -12.74 11.70 -1.25
C LYS A 251 -14.00 11.80 -2.09
N VAL A 252 -15.07 11.17 -1.61
CA VAL A 252 -16.33 11.03 -2.35
C VAL A 252 -17.48 11.60 -1.55
N ASN A 253 -18.19 12.55 -2.16
CA ASN A 253 -19.42 13.12 -1.63
C ASN A 253 -20.58 12.53 -2.44
N ALA A 254 -21.29 11.58 -1.83
CA ALA A 254 -22.44 10.91 -2.43
C ALA A 254 -23.70 11.30 -1.65
N VAL A 255 -24.52 12.18 -2.22
CA VAL A 255 -25.75 12.68 -1.58
C VAL A 255 -26.96 12.02 -2.23
N ASN A 256 -27.83 11.39 -1.43
CA ASN A 256 -29.11 10.88 -1.93
C ASN A 256 -30.22 11.10 -0.90
N PRO A 257 -31.24 11.92 -1.24
CA PRO A 257 -32.56 11.30 -1.48
C PRO A 257 -33.36 11.81 -2.70
N ASN A 258 -33.03 12.95 -3.33
CA ASN A 258 -33.85 13.57 -4.40
C ASN A 258 -33.07 14.24 -5.55
N ASN A 259 -31.71 14.17 -5.57
CA ASN A 259 -30.91 14.88 -6.58
C ASN A 259 -29.72 14.09 -7.17
N GLN A 260 -29.60 12.78 -6.92
CA GLN A 260 -28.63 11.84 -7.52
C GLN A 260 -27.25 12.42 -7.92
N THR A 261 -26.61 13.18 -7.02
CA THR A 261 -25.27 13.72 -7.31
C THR A 261 -24.19 12.90 -6.63
N ILE A 262 -23.18 12.54 -7.41
CA ILE A 262 -21.89 12.07 -6.94
C ILE A 262 -20.84 13.12 -7.28
N SER A 263 -19.95 13.43 -6.34
CA SER A 263 -18.73 14.15 -6.64
C SER A 263 -17.55 13.49 -5.96
N ALA A 264 -16.42 13.47 -6.65
CA ALA A 264 -15.15 12.96 -6.18
C ALA A 264 -14.08 14.01 -6.37
N GLU A 265 -13.19 14.09 -5.38
CA GLU A 265 -12.02 14.95 -5.35
C GLU A 265 -10.82 14.18 -4.80
N PHE A 266 -9.64 14.79 -4.81
CA PHE A 266 -8.48 14.19 -4.14
C PHE A 266 -8.78 14.00 -2.66
N GLY A 267 -8.43 12.81 -2.15
CA GLY A 267 -8.33 12.62 -0.72
C GLY A 267 -7.16 13.41 -0.13
N ASN A 268 -6.85 13.17 1.13
CA ASN A 268 -5.78 13.90 1.81
C ASN A 268 -4.36 13.40 1.46
N PHE A 269 -4.21 12.34 0.65
CA PHE A 269 -2.91 11.68 0.39
C PHE A 269 -1.86 12.65 -0.15
N ILE A 270 -2.17 13.42 -1.21
CA ILE A 270 -1.19 14.32 -1.82
C ILE A 270 -0.67 15.35 -0.82
N ASN A 271 -1.56 15.95 -0.04
CA ASN A 271 -1.20 16.95 0.97
C ASN A 271 -0.41 16.33 2.13
N THR A 272 -0.78 15.13 2.57
CA THR A 272 -0.15 14.46 3.71
C THR A 272 1.23 13.91 3.36
N VAL A 273 1.37 13.32 2.16
CA VAL A 273 2.59 12.62 1.74
C VAL A 273 3.54 13.56 1.01
N PHE A 274 3.05 14.43 0.14
CA PHE A 274 3.89 15.34 -0.64
C PHE A 274 3.83 16.80 -0.18
N GLY A 275 2.85 17.20 0.64
CA GLY A 275 2.70 18.58 1.11
C GLY A 275 3.67 18.97 2.23
N SER A 276 4.11 18.02 3.05
CA SER A 276 5.16 18.24 4.06
C SER A 276 6.55 17.94 3.49
N GLY A 277 7.08 18.86 2.68
CA GLY A 277 8.53 18.99 2.45
C GLY A 277 9.29 17.79 1.89
N MET A 278 8.63 16.87 1.17
CA MET A 278 9.30 15.88 0.31
C MET A 278 9.78 16.53 -1.00
N GLU A 279 10.47 17.67 -0.90
CA GLU A 279 11.35 18.19 -1.94
C GLU A 279 12.79 17.88 -1.54
N LYS A 280 13.24 16.63 -1.66
CA LYS A 280 14.67 16.28 -1.71
C LYS A 280 14.93 15.07 -2.57
#